data_AF-A0A977KT48-F1
#
_entry.id   AF-A0A977KT48-F1
#
_cell.length_a   1.000
_cell.length_b   1.000
_cell.length_c   1.000
_cell.angle_alpha   90.00
_cell.angle_beta   90.00
_cell.angle_gamma   90.00
#
_symmetry.space_group_name_H-M   'P 1'
#
loop_
_entity.id
_entity.type
_entity.pdbx_description
1 polymer ?
#
loop_
_entity_poly.entity_id
_entity_poly.type
_entity_poly.pdbx_seq_one_letter_code
_entity_poly.pdbx_strand_id
1 'polypeptide(L)'
;MLKKSVTEISEDLKSLYIETAKKLKGSDRRQFMAQVVQGLGIGGQTFAERELGWNRRTIRKGTEELTSGQAFIDGHSRSGRKKIETKLPNILEDIKSIVEPKSQTDPSFKSTRLYTRITSEEVRRGSISPLQ
;
A
#
# COMPACT_ATOMS: atom_id res chain seq x y z
N MET A 1 -8.12 42.45 -4.88
CA MET A 1 -7.21 41.45 -5.48
C MET A 1 -7.87 40.88 -6.71
N LEU A 2 -7.27 41.04 -7.90
CA LEU A 2 -7.78 40.43 -9.12
C LEU A 2 -7.78 38.89 -8.97
N LYS A 3 -8.95 38.27 -8.85
CA LYS A 3 -9.09 36.86 -9.19
C LYS A 3 -8.96 36.78 -10.70
N LYS A 4 -7.76 36.45 -11.20
CA LYS A 4 -7.60 36.06 -12.60
C LYS A 4 -8.63 34.96 -12.87
N SER A 5 -9.45 35.17 -13.88
CA SER A 5 -10.38 34.15 -14.33
C SER A 5 -9.55 32.90 -14.64
N VAL A 6 -10.08 31.74 -14.25
CA VAL A 6 -9.44 30.42 -14.38
C VAL A 6 -8.92 30.14 -15.81
N THR A 7 -9.46 30.87 -16.79
CA THR A 7 -9.12 30.87 -18.22
C THR A 7 -7.75 31.42 -18.62
N GLU A 8 -6.96 32.04 -17.72
CA GLU A 8 -5.72 32.75 -18.10
C GLU A 8 -4.45 32.28 -17.37
N ILE A 9 -4.20 30.96 -17.32
CA ILE A 9 -2.92 30.41 -16.82
C ILE A 9 -1.99 30.13 -17.99
N SER A 10 -0.76 30.65 -17.92
CA SER A 10 0.30 30.36 -18.90
C SER A 10 0.61 28.86 -18.98
N GLU A 11 0.93 28.36 -20.16
CA GLU A 11 1.28 26.96 -20.39
C GLU A 11 2.50 26.52 -19.56
N ASP A 12 3.44 27.44 -19.31
CA ASP A 12 4.59 27.19 -18.44
C ASP A 12 4.17 26.91 -17.00
N LEU A 13 3.16 27.62 -16.49
CA LEU A 13 2.64 27.41 -15.14
C LEU A 13 1.86 26.10 -15.04
N LYS A 14 1.10 25.73 -16.08
CA LYS A 14 0.44 24.41 -16.12
C LYS A 14 1.47 23.29 -16.07
N SER A 15 2.53 23.40 -16.88
CA SER A 15 3.64 22.45 -16.90
C SER A 15 4.32 22.35 -15.54
N LEU A 16 4.59 23.49 -14.88
CA LEU A 16 5.15 23.53 -13.54
C LEU A 16 4.26 22.82 -12.51
N TYR A 17 2.94 23.04 -12.54
CA TYR A 17 2.01 22.35 -11.64
C TYR A 17 2.01 20.84 -11.85
N ILE A 18 1.97 20.40 -13.11
CA ILE A 18 1.98 18.97 -13.47
C ILE A 18 3.28 18.32 -12.98
N GLU A 19 4.43 18.91 -13.25
CA GLU A 19 5.73 18.36 -12.85
C GLU A 19 5.91 18.38 -11.33
N THR A 20 5.43 19.41 -10.65
CA THR A 20 5.45 19.47 -9.18
C THR A 20 4.58 18.37 -8.58
N ALA A 21 3.36 18.18 -9.10
CA ALA A 21 2.46 17.13 -8.64
C ALA A 21 3.03 15.72 -8.90
N LYS A 22 3.82 15.51 -9.96
CA LYS A 22 4.49 14.23 -10.22
C LYS A 22 5.63 13.93 -9.23
N LYS A 23 6.34 14.96 -8.77
CA LYS A 23 7.43 14.81 -7.79
C LYS A 23 6.94 14.49 -6.38
N LEU A 24 5.76 15.00 -6.03
CA LEU A 24 5.13 14.75 -4.74
C LEU A 24 4.46 13.36 -4.68
N LYS A 25 4.34 12.80 -3.47
CA LYS A 25 3.71 11.48 -3.23
C LYS A 25 2.61 11.58 -2.18
N GLY A 26 1.74 10.57 -2.13
CA GLY A 26 0.79 10.40 -1.03
C GLY A 26 -0.10 11.62 -0.76
N SER A 27 -0.15 12.03 0.51
CA SER A 27 -0.93 13.18 0.97
C SER A 27 -0.36 14.50 0.48
N ASP A 28 0.97 14.68 0.47
CA ASP A 28 1.62 15.92 0.00
C ASP A 28 1.19 16.29 -1.42
N ARG A 29 1.12 15.29 -2.32
CA ARG A 29 0.62 15.50 -3.67
C ARG A 29 -0.83 15.97 -3.68
N ARG A 30 -1.69 15.37 -2.86
CA ARG A 30 -3.12 15.71 -2.80
C ARG A 30 -3.34 17.09 -2.22
N GLN A 31 -2.64 17.42 -1.14
CA GLN A 31 -2.68 18.72 -0.50
C GLN A 31 -2.20 19.82 -1.45
N PHE A 32 -1.09 19.60 -2.17
CA PHE A 32 -0.61 20.53 -3.19
C PHE A 32 -1.68 20.77 -4.27
N MET A 33 -2.25 19.71 -4.85
CA MET A 33 -3.30 19.84 -5.86
C MET A 33 -4.52 20.62 -5.33
N ALA A 34 -4.90 20.37 -4.08
CA ALA A 34 -6.01 21.07 -3.44
C ALA A 34 -5.71 22.55 -3.17
N GLN A 35 -4.49 22.91 -2.74
CA GLN A 35 -4.06 24.29 -2.56
C GLN A 35 -4.06 25.07 -3.88
N VAL A 36 -3.54 24.48 -4.95
CA VAL A 36 -3.56 25.07 -6.29
C VAL A 36 -5.01 25.36 -6.70
N VAL A 37 -5.89 24.37 -6.59
CA VAL A 37 -7.31 24.52 -6.95
C VAL A 37 -8.03 25.55 -6.08
N GLN A 38 -7.72 25.65 -4.79
CA GLN A 38 -8.26 26.68 -3.90
C GLN A 38 -7.85 28.08 -4.36
N GLY A 39 -6.60 28.25 -4.80
CA GLY A 39 -6.09 29.49 -5.38
C GLY A 39 -6.78 29.89 -6.69
N LEU A 40 -7.19 28.91 -7.50
CA LEU A 40 -7.96 29.15 -8.74
C LEU A 40 -9.40 29.61 -8.47
N GLY A 41 -9.97 29.25 -7.32
CA GLY A 41 -11.32 29.63 -6.94
C GLY A 41 -12.43 28.86 -7.68
N ILE A 42 -13.54 29.54 -7.97
CA ILE A 42 -14.73 28.92 -8.56
C ILE A 42 -14.39 28.35 -9.93
N GLY A 43 -14.74 27.08 -10.16
CA GLY A 43 -14.41 26.36 -11.39
C GLY A 43 -12.99 25.78 -11.44
N GLY A 44 -12.17 25.98 -10.41
CA GLY A 44 -10.80 25.47 -10.34
C GLY A 44 -10.70 23.94 -10.48
N GLN A 45 -11.66 23.19 -9.93
CA GLN A 45 -11.70 21.73 -10.09
C GLN A 45 -11.97 21.30 -11.54
N THR A 46 -12.89 21.99 -12.22
CA THR A 46 -13.21 21.73 -13.64
C THR A 46 -12.01 22.05 -14.52
N PHE A 47 -11.33 23.15 -14.25
CA PHE A 47 -10.09 23.49 -14.94
C PHE A 47 -8.97 22.49 -14.68
N ALA A 48 -8.74 22.10 -13.43
CA ALA A 48 -7.68 21.16 -13.09
C ALA A 48 -7.89 19.79 -13.77
N GLU A 49 -9.15 19.34 -13.90
CA GLU A 49 -9.47 18.13 -14.65
C GLU A 49 -9.19 18.30 -16.15
N ARG A 50 -9.64 19.39 -16.75
CA ARG A 50 -9.53 19.63 -18.20
C ARG A 50 -8.10 19.94 -18.66
N GLU A 51 -7.39 20.77 -17.91
CA GLU A 51 -6.11 21.37 -18.33
C GLU A 51 -4.90 20.71 -17.68
N LEU A 52 -5.04 20.19 -16.46
CA LEU A 52 -3.94 19.55 -15.72
C LEU A 52 -4.07 18.03 -15.68
N GLY A 53 -5.20 17.47 -16.17
CA GLY A 53 -5.49 16.03 -16.12
C GLY A 53 -5.70 15.50 -14.69
N TRP A 54 -6.05 16.38 -13.75
CA TRP A 54 -6.14 16.04 -12.33
C TRP A 54 -7.52 15.52 -11.95
N ASN A 55 -7.56 14.34 -11.34
CA ASN A 55 -8.82 13.74 -10.91
C ASN A 55 -9.47 14.54 -9.75
N ARG A 56 -10.73 14.94 -9.92
CA ARG A 56 -11.49 15.71 -8.92
C ARG A 56 -11.67 15.00 -7.58
N ARG A 57 -11.75 13.66 -7.54
CA ARG A 57 -11.81 12.89 -6.29
C ARG A 57 -10.51 13.00 -5.49
N THR A 58 -9.37 13.00 -6.18
CA THR A 58 -8.05 13.19 -5.55
C THR A 58 -7.93 14.59 -4.96
N ILE A 59 -8.40 15.61 -5.68
CA ILE A 59 -8.45 17.00 -5.21
C ILE A 59 -9.34 17.12 -3.98
N ARG A 60 -10.58 16.59 -4.01
CA ARG A 60 -11.50 16.60 -2.86
C ARG A 60 -10.88 15.97 -1.62
N LYS A 61 -10.21 14.82 -1.78
CA LYS A 61 -9.50 14.17 -0.68
C LYS A 61 -8.39 15.07 -0.11
N GLY A 62 -7.62 15.73 -0.98
CA GLY A 62 -6.64 16.74 -0.55
C GLY A 62 -7.26 17.92 0.17
N THR A 63 -8.44 18.40 -0.26
CA THR A 63 -9.17 19.47 0.41
C THR A 63 -9.63 19.07 1.82
N GLU A 64 -10.10 17.84 1.99
CA GLU A 64 -10.44 17.28 3.31
C GLU A 64 -9.20 17.19 4.21
N GLU A 65 -8.06 16.76 3.67
CA GLU A 65 -6.77 16.71 4.39
C GLU A 65 -6.30 18.11 4.82
N LEU A 66 -6.44 19.13 3.95
CA LEU A 66 -6.13 20.51 4.30
C LEU A 66 -7.07 21.08 5.37
N THR A 67 -8.37 20.79 5.26
CA THR A 67 -9.39 21.29 6.19
C THR A 67 -9.25 20.68 7.58
N SER A 68 -8.94 19.39 7.64
CA SER A 68 -8.72 18.67 8.90
C SER A 68 -7.33 18.90 9.50
N GLY A 69 -6.38 19.45 8.73
CA GLY A 69 -4.98 19.58 9.13
C GLY A 69 -4.24 18.25 9.28
N GLN A 70 -4.83 17.15 8.83
CA GLN A 70 -4.30 15.79 9.00
C GLN A 70 -4.19 15.08 7.67
N ALA A 71 -3.02 14.49 7.41
CA ALA A 71 -2.82 13.63 6.26
C ALA A 71 -3.58 12.31 6.42
N PHE A 72 -4.32 11.89 5.39
CA PHE A 72 -4.87 10.53 5.38
C PHE A 72 -3.77 9.52 5.07
N ILE A 73 -3.41 8.76 6.09
CA ILE A 73 -2.40 7.70 6.02
C ILE A 73 -2.89 6.60 5.08
N ASP A 74 -2.12 6.34 4.02
CA ASP A 74 -2.41 5.25 3.10
C ASP A 74 -2.42 3.91 3.85
N GLY A 75 -3.49 3.14 3.66
CA GLY A 75 -3.75 1.89 4.40
C GLY A 75 -2.85 0.72 3.98
N HIS A 76 -1.76 0.94 3.25
CA HIS A 76 -0.94 -0.16 2.74
C HIS A 76 -0.35 -1.02 3.87
N SER A 77 0.09 -0.40 4.98
CA SER A 77 0.56 -1.13 6.17
C SER A 77 -0.54 -1.94 6.87
N ARG A 78 -1.81 -1.54 6.68
CA ARG A 78 -3.00 -2.23 7.22
C ARG A 78 -3.57 -3.24 6.23
N SER A 79 -3.09 -3.23 5.00
CA SER A 79 -3.55 -4.06 3.89
C SER A 79 -2.58 -5.22 3.65
N GLY A 80 -3.09 -6.29 3.05
CA GLY A 80 -2.30 -7.48 2.74
C GLY A 80 -2.60 -8.69 3.62
N ARG A 81 -2.13 -9.86 3.16
CA ARG A 81 -2.31 -11.12 3.87
C ARG A 81 -1.35 -11.15 5.05
N LYS A 82 -1.89 -11.18 6.28
CA LYS A 82 -1.08 -11.37 7.49
C LYS A 82 -0.27 -12.67 7.39
N LYS A 83 0.91 -12.66 8.02
CA LYS A 83 1.74 -13.84 8.28
C LYS A 83 0.90 -14.98 8.86
N ILE A 84 1.19 -16.22 8.49
CA ILE A 84 0.41 -17.37 8.95
C ILE A 84 0.57 -17.57 10.45
N GLU A 85 1.73 -17.22 11.00
CA GLU A 85 2.09 -17.20 12.41
C GLU A 85 1.19 -16.26 13.23
N THR A 86 0.62 -15.22 12.61
CA THR A 86 -0.39 -14.39 13.28
C THR A 86 -1.72 -15.11 13.45
N LYS A 87 -2.03 -16.08 12.58
CA LYS A 87 -3.28 -16.86 12.63
C LYS A 87 -3.10 -18.18 13.39
N LEU A 88 -1.91 -18.77 13.31
CA LEU A 88 -1.52 -20.03 13.91
C LEU A 88 -0.20 -19.79 14.66
N PRO A 89 -0.25 -19.29 15.92
CA PRO A 89 0.94 -18.91 16.67
C PRO A 89 1.92 -20.06 16.87
N ASN A 90 1.41 -21.29 16.98
CA ASN A 90 2.19 -22.50 17.25
C ASN A 90 2.54 -23.30 15.98
N ILE A 91 2.34 -22.71 14.79
CA ILE A 91 2.52 -23.42 13.50
C ILE A 91 3.92 -24.02 13.34
N LEU A 92 4.93 -23.40 13.96
CA LEU A 92 6.30 -23.90 13.92
C LEU A 92 6.45 -25.16 14.78
N GLU A 93 5.91 -25.15 16.01
CA GLU A 93 5.88 -26.32 16.88
C GLU A 93 5.08 -27.46 16.22
N ASP A 94 3.92 -27.14 15.63
CA ASP A 94 3.07 -28.12 14.95
C ASP A 94 3.81 -28.79 13.79
N ILE A 95 4.48 -28.01 12.94
CA ILE A 95 5.30 -28.54 11.83
C ILE A 95 6.41 -29.45 12.37
N LYS A 96 7.12 -29.03 13.41
CA LYS A 96 8.19 -29.84 14.02
C LYS A 96 7.64 -31.16 14.55
N SER A 97 6.54 -31.13 15.30
CA SER A 97 5.92 -32.34 15.86
C SER A 97 5.53 -33.38 14.80
N ILE A 98 5.17 -32.94 13.60
CA ILE A 98 4.80 -33.81 12.47
C ILE A 98 6.03 -34.34 11.72
N VAL A 99 7.05 -33.49 11.53
CA VAL A 99 8.22 -33.78 10.69
C VAL A 99 9.30 -34.56 11.46
N GLU A 100 9.54 -34.23 12.71
CA GLU A 100 10.66 -34.73 13.52
C GLU A 100 10.61 -36.26 13.73
N PRO A 101 9.45 -36.89 14.06
CA PRO A 101 9.36 -38.35 14.18
C PRO A 101 9.57 -39.10 12.86
N LYS A 102 9.42 -38.40 11.73
CA LYS A 102 9.55 -38.96 10.37
C LYS A 102 10.85 -38.53 9.68
N SER A 103 11.71 -37.84 10.42
CA SER A 103 13.03 -37.41 9.98
C SER A 103 14.06 -38.52 10.16
N GLN A 104 14.97 -38.62 9.20
CA GLN A 104 16.05 -39.59 9.16
C GLN A 104 17.35 -38.85 8.87
N THR A 105 18.44 -39.26 9.51
CA THR A 105 19.75 -38.68 9.23
C THR A 105 20.19 -39.04 7.81
N ASP A 106 21.01 -38.18 7.20
CA ASP A 106 21.66 -38.46 5.92
C ASP A 106 22.27 -39.87 5.89
N PRO A 107 21.82 -40.78 5.02
CA PRO A 107 22.31 -42.16 4.96
C PRO A 107 23.81 -42.27 4.70
N SER A 108 24.40 -41.25 4.05
CA SER A 108 25.84 -41.23 3.77
C SER A 108 26.67 -40.76 4.96
N PHE A 109 26.03 -40.25 6.03
CA PHE A 109 26.65 -39.62 7.21
C PHE A 109 27.64 -38.50 6.87
N LYS A 110 27.56 -37.92 5.67
CA LYS A 110 28.42 -36.81 5.23
C LYS A 110 27.88 -35.44 5.62
N SER A 111 26.64 -35.37 6.10
CA SER A 111 26.00 -34.13 6.52
C SER A 111 25.12 -34.30 7.76
N THR A 112 24.85 -33.19 8.44
CA THR A 112 23.88 -33.10 9.56
C THR A 112 22.45 -32.84 9.08
N ARG A 113 22.18 -32.99 7.78
CA ARG A 113 20.84 -32.77 7.23
C ARG A 113 19.92 -33.93 7.61
N LEU A 114 18.69 -33.57 7.97
CA LEU A 114 17.60 -34.51 8.19
C LEU A 114 16.73 -34.58 6.95
N TYR A 115 16.48 -35.79 6.47
CA TYR A 115 15.57 -36.08 5.37
C TYR A 115 14.26 -36.59 5.94
N THR A 116 13.14 -36.12 5.40
CA THR A 116 11.82 -36.57 5.83
C THR A 116 11.09 -37.26 4.68
N ARG A 117 10.31 -38.29 4.99
CA ARG A 117 9.54 -39.07 4.01
C ARG A 117 8.11 -38.55 3.80
N ILE A 118 7.80 -37.36 4.31
CA ILE A 118 6.48 -36.72 4.14
C ILE A 118 6.56 -35.52 3.23
N THR A 119 5.48 -35.26 2.52
CA THR A 119 5.39 -34.10 1.62
C THR A 119 5.00 -32.85 2.38
N SER A 120 5.31 -31.68 1.82
CA SER A 120 4.86 -30.39 2.36
C SER A 120 3.33 -30.27 2.40
N GLU A 121 2.61 -30.95 1.50
CA GLU A 121 1.14 -30.99 1.51
C GLU A 121 0.60 -31.75 2.73
N GLU A 122 1.20 -32.90 3.05
CA GLU A 122 0.82 -33.69 4.24
C GLU A 122 1.12 -32.93 5.53
N VAL A 123 2.28 -32.27 5.61
CA VAL A 123 2.62 -31.39 6.74
C VAL A 123 1.59 -30.28 6.89
N ARG A 124 1.21 -29.63 5.78
CA ARG A 124 0.21 -28.57 5.78
C ARG A 124 -1.17 -29.07 6.24
N ARG A 125 -1.58 -30.28 5.83
CA ARG A 125 -2.84 -30.88 6.26
C ARG A 125 -2.85 -31.19 7.76
N GLY A 126 -1.74 -31.72 8.28
CA GLY A 126 -1.59 -32.01 9.71
C GLY A 126 -1.50 -30.75 10.58
N SER A 127 -0.84 -29.70 10.09
CA SER A 127 -0.59 -28.47 10.88
C SER A 127 -1.74 -27.45 10.83
N ILE A 128 -2.74 -27.66 9.98
CA ILE A 128 -3.93 -26.78 9.85
C ILE A 128 -5.19 -27.48 10.37
N SER A 129 -5.11 -28.77 10.70
CA SER A 129 -6.23 -29.50 11.29
C SER A 129 -6.46 -28.99 12.72
N PRO A 130 -7.71 -28.68 13.12
CA PRO A 130 -8.03 -28.47 14.53
C PRO A 130 -7.86 -29.81 15.23
N LEU A 131 -6.70 -30.06 15.82
CA LEU A 131 -6.59 -31.03 16.89
C LEU A 131 -7.39 -30.45 18.06
N GLN A 132 -8.24 -31.29 18.64
CA GLN A 132 -9.27 -30.99 19.64
C GLN A 132 -8.79 -30.13 20.81
#